data_AF-A0A0T7BWP1-F1
#
_entry.id   AF-A0A0T7BWP1-F1
#
_cell.length_a   1.000
_cell.length_b   1.000
_cell.length_c   1.000
_cell.angle_alpha   90.00
_cell.angle_beta   90.00
_cell.angle_gamma   90.00
#
_symmetry.space_group_name_H-M   'P 1'
#
loop_
_entity.id
_entity.type
_entity.pdbx_description
1 polymer ?
#
loop_
_entity_poly.entity_id
_entity_poly.type
_entity_poly.pdbx_seq_one_letter_code
_entity_poly.pdbx_strand_id
1 'polypeptide(L)'
;MAVETLVEKQKLGVNTNMKIGDRIRVKESVIIYHHPGYRGKDFDLKGLEGEVIDIVTQWHGRPVSANLPVLVQFPEIGKKFRAHLREAEIEII
;
A
#
# COMPACT_ATOMS: atom_id res chain seq x y z
N MET A 1 -26.23 -8.48 -9.98
CA MET A 1 -25.85 -7.60 -8.84
C MET A 1 -24.47 -7.93 -8.25
N ALA A 2 -24.24 -9.05 -7.57
CA ALA A 2 -22.91 -9.37 -6.98
C ALA A 2 -21.84 -9.78 -8.03
N VAL A 3 -22.26 -10.40 -9.13
CA VAL A 3 -21.35 -10.84 -10.20
C VAL A 3 -20.90 -9.66 -11.08
N GLU A 4 -21.80 -8.71 -11.37
CA GLU A 4 -21.47 -7.49 -12.14
C GLU A 4 -20.43 -6.62 -11.41
N THR A 5 -20.55 -6.48 -10.09
CA THR A 5 -19.62 -5.69 -9.28
C THR A 5 -18.21 -6.31 -9.20
N LEU A 6 -18.07 -7.63 -9.30
CA LEU A 6 -16.75 -8.29 -9.37
C LEU A 6 -16.08 -8.07 -10.73
N VAL A 7 -16.84 -8.14 -11.81
CA VAL A 7 -16.34 -7.92 -13.19
C VAL A 7 -15.92 -6.46 -13.40
N GLU A 8 -16.65 -5.49 -12.83
CA GLU A 8 -16.26 -4.08 -12.87
C GLU A 8 -14.94 -3.81 -12.11
N LYS A 9 -14.76 -4.42 -10.94
CA LYS A 9 -13.52 -4.31 -10.14
C LYS A 9 -12.32 -4.92 -10.85
N GLN A 10 -12.50 -6.07 -11.50
CA GLN A 10 -11.44 -6.68 -12.33
C GLN A 10 -11.10 -5.84 -13.56
N LYS A 11 -12.09 -5.20 -14.22
CA LYS A 11 -11.84 -4.28 -15.35
C LYS A 11 -11.09 -3.00 -14.95
N LEU A 12 -11.24 -2.57 -13.69
CA LEU A 12 -10.51 -1.44 -13.11
C LEU A 12 -9.11 -1.82 -12.57
N GLY A 13 -8.69 -3.07 -12.72
CA GLY A 13 -7.39 -3.54 -12.19
C GLY A 13 -7.32 -3.59 -10.66
N VAL A 14 -8.47 -3.57 -9.98
CA VAL A 14 -8.54 -3.62 -8.52
C VAL A 14 -8.43 -5.07 -8.07
N ASN A 15 -7.30 -5.42 -7.46
CA ASN A 15 -7.10 -6.74 -6.88
C ASN A 15 -8.01 -6.85 -5.64
N THR A 16 -8.97 -7.77 -5.68
CA THR A 16 -10.07 -7.84 -4.70
C THR A 16 -9.66 -8.36 -3.32
N ASN A 17 -8.40 -8.73 -3.13
CA ASN A 17 -7.94 -9.36 -1.90
C ASN A 17 -7.49 -8.39 -0.83
N MET A 18 -7.18 -7.12 -1.16
CA MET A 18 -6.69 -6.13 -0.19
C MET A 18 -7.70 -5.00 0.01
N LYS A 19 -7.89 -4.61 1.26
CA LYS A 19 -8.74 -3.49 1.67
C LYS A 19 -8.04 -2.60 2.71
N ILE A 20 -8.57 -1.39 2.86
CA ILE A 20 -8.21 -0.50 3.96
C ILE A 20 -8.48 -1.21 5.30
N GLY A 21 -7.53 -1.13 6.22
CA GLY A 21 -7.53 -1.80 7.52
C GLY A 21 -6.85 -3.17 7.54
N ASP A 22 -6.44 -3.72 6.39
CA ASP A 22 -5.70 -4.98 6.37
C ASP A 22 -4.31 -4.79 6.98
N ARG A 23 -3.90 -5.74 7.82
CA ARG A 23 -2.51 -5.87 8.28
C ARG A 23 -1.69 -6.55 7.21
N ILE A 24 -0.53 -5.99 6.90
CA ILE A 24 0.37 -6.51 5.87
C ILE A 24 1.78 -6.65 6.41
N ARG A 25 2.57 -7.47 5.73
CA ARG A 25 4.02 -7.52 5.85
C ARG A 25 4.67 -7.21 4.51
N VAL A 26 5.76 -6.45 4.53
CA VAL A 26 6.60 -6.22 3.33
C VAL A 26 7.46 -7.45 3.08
N LYS A 27 7.29 -8.11 1.93
CA LYS A 27 7.99 -9.35 1.57
C LYS A 27 9.16 -9.14 0.61
N GLU A 28 9.15 -8.04 -0.16
CA GLU A 28 10.24 -7.64 -1.05
C GLU A 28 11.15 -6.58 -0.41
N SER A 29 12.35 -6.37 -0.97
CA SER A 29 13.23 -5.29 -0.53
C SER A 29 12.73 -3.97 -1.09
N VAL A 30 12.39 -3.02 -0.21
CA VAL A 30 11.87 -1.70 -0.58
C VAL A 30 12.66 -0.65 0.17
N ILE A 31 13.63 -0.06 -0.52
CA ILE A 31 14.52 0.94 0.04
C ILE A 31 13.87 2.32 -0.06
N ILE A 32 13.77 3.00 1.07
CA ILE A 32 13.23 4.35 1.20
C ILE A 32 14.29 5.32 1.76
N TYR A 33 14.07 6.61 1.55
CA TYR A 33 14.98 7.68 2.00
C TYR A 33 14.29 8.76 2.86
N HIS A 34 12.96 8.66 3.01
CA HIS A 34 12.14 9.60 3.78
C HIS A 34 11.88 9.15 5.23
N HIS A 35 12.64 8.16 5.73
CA HIS A 35 12.58 7.75 7.13
C HIS A 35 12.97 8.92 8.06
N PRO A 36 12.13 9.33 9.02
CA PRO A 36 12.36 10.55 9.80
C PRO A 36 13.62 10.49 10.68
N GLY A 37 13.98 9.31 11.21
CA GLY A 37 15.21 9.10 11.98
C GLY A 37 16.49 8.95 11.14
N TYR A 38 16.37 8.74 9.82
CA TYR A 38 17.49 8.41 8.92
C TYR A 38 17.34 9.14 7.58
N ARG A 39 16.97 10.43 7.61
CA ARG A 39 16.70 11.20 6.39
C ARG A 39 17.90 11.18 5.45
N GLY A 40 17.65 10.87 4.17
CA GLY A 40 18.67 10.82 3.14
C GLY A 40 19.59 9.59 3.21
N LYS A 41 19.34 8.66 4.12
CA LYS A 41 19.98 7.35 4.17
C LYS A 41 19.01 6.27 3.71
N ASP A 42 19.55 5.22 3.14
CA ASP A 42 18.82 4.02 2.76
C ASP A 42 18.25 3.32 3.99
N PHE A 43 16.99 2.95 3.91
CA PHE A 43 16.31 2.14 4.91
C PHE A 43 15.41 1.13 4.19
N ASP A 44 15.62 -0.16 4.44
CA ASP A 44 14.83 -1.22 3.83
C ASP A 44 13.60 -1.53 4.69
N LEU A 45 12.41 -1.55 4.07
CA LEU A 45 11.15 -1.89 4.73
C LEU A 45 10.91 -3.41 4.84
N LYS A 46 11.73 -4.25 4.20
CA LYS A 46 11.52 -5.70 4.16
C LYS A 46 11.34 -6.28 5.57
N GLY A 47 10.29 -7.08 5.74
CA GLY A 47 9.94 -7.74 6.99
C GLY A 47 9.11 -6.88 7.95
N LEU A 48 9.01 -5.57 7.73
CA LEU A 48 8.19 -4.71 8.58
C LEU A 48 6.70 -4.94 8.32
N GLU A 49 5.92 -4.79 9.39
CA GLU A 49 4.47 -4.89 9.36
C GLU A 49 3.82 -3.51 9.43
N GLY A 50 2.67 -3.39 8.77
CA GLY A 50 1.91 -2.15 8.74
C GLY A 50 0.43 -2.40 8.50
N GLU A 51 -0.32 -1.31 8.41
CA GLU A 51 -1.76 -1.31 8.11
C GLU A 51 -2.01 -0.52 6.83
N VAL A 52 -2.83 -1.08 5.93
CA VAL A 52 -3.28 -0.38 4.73
C VAL A 52 -4.24 0.73 5.13
N ILE A 53 -3.87 1.98 4.85
CA ILE A 53 -4.70 3.15 5.20
C ILE A 53 -5.41 3.77 3.99
N ASP A 54 -4.94 3.49 2.77
CA ASP A 54 -5.59 3.92 1.54
C ASP A 54 -5.16 3.07 0.33
N ILE A 55 -6.00 3.04 -0.69
CA ILE A 55 -5.72 2.42 -2.00
C ILE A 55 -5.98 3.50 -3.08
N VAL A 56 -4.91 4.19 -3.46
CA VAL A 56 -4.92 5.44 -4.24
C VAL A 56 -5.17 5.17 -5.72
N THR A 57 -6.42 4.82 -6.06
CA THR A 57 -6.89 4.59 -7.43
C THR A 57 -7.78 5.71 -7.95
N GLN A 58 -8.28 6.58 -7.06
CA GLN A 58 -9.10 7.73 -7.41
C GLN A 58 -8.72 8.96 -6.59
N TRP A 59 -8.91 10.14 -7.19
CA TRP A 59 -8.80 11.42 -6.53
C TRP A 59 -9.99 12.31 -6.89
N HIS A 60 -10.78 12.73 -5.90
CA HIS A 60 -12.03 13.48 -6.09
C HIS A 60 -12.95 12.87 -7.17
N GLY A 61 -13.12 11.54 -7.17
CA GLY A 61 -13.96 10.80 -8.12
C GLY A 61 -13.36 10.66 -9.52
N ARG A 62 -12.11 11.09 -9.74
CA ARG A 62 -11.38 10.90 -11.00
C ARG A 62 -10.36 9.77 -10.85
N PRO A 63 -10.26 8.83 -11.80
CA PRO A 63 -9.24 7.80 -11.76
C PRO A 63 -7.84 8.42 -11.81
N VAL A 64 -6.91 7.86 -11.05
CA VAL A 64 -5.49 8.21 -11.08
C VAL A 64 -4.65 6.99 -11.43
N SER A 65 -3.44 7.22 -11.94
CA SER A 65 -2.54 6.18 -12.42
C SER A 65 -1.35 5.95 -11.47
N ALA A 66 -1.60 5.94 -10.16
CA ALA A 66 -0.54 5.68 -9.18
C ALA A 66 0.05 4.27 -9.41
N ASN A 67 1.36 4.19 -9.61
CA ASN A 67 2.07 2.93 -9.80
C ASN A 67 2.38 2.20 -8.48
N LEU A 68 2.29 2.91 -7.35
CA LEU A 68 2.40 2.40 -5.98
C LEU A 68 1.10 2.74 -5.22
N PRO A 69 -0.04 2.11 -5.55
CA PRO A 69 -1.35 2.58 -5.08
C PRO A 69 -1.61 2.27 -3.59
N VAL A 70 -0.92 1.30 -2.98
CA VAL A 70 -1.21 0.87 -1.62
C VAL A 70 -0.47 1.77 -0.63
N LEU A 71 -1.22 2.58 0.13
CA LEU A 71 -0.65 3.42 1.17
C LEU A 71 -0.68 2.67 2.50
N VAL A 72 0.51 2.42 3.07
CA VAL A 72 0.67 1.68 4.32
C VAL A 72 1.23 2.58 5.41
N GLN A 73 0.68 2.49 6.62
CA GLN A 73 1.22 3.11 7.82
C GLN A 73 2.09 2.10 8.59
N PHE A 74 3.28 2.54 9.03
CA PHE A 74 4.21 1.71 9.80
C PHE A 74 4.41 2.29 11.21
N PRO A 75 3.68 1.79 12.21
CA PRO A 75 3.78 2.29 13.59
C PRO A 75 5.17 2.12 14.20
N GLU A 76 5.92 1.09 13.80
CA GLU A 76 7.28 0.78 14.29
C GLU A 76 8.31 1.85 13.90
N ILE A 77 8.15 2.47 12.72
CA ILE A 77 8.99 3.60 12.28
C ILE A 77 8.52 4.89 12.95
N GLY A 78 7.20 5.09 13.03
CA GLY A 78 6.61 6.20 13.75
C GLY A 78 5.13 6.37 13.44
N LYS A 79 4.38 6.91 14.41
CA LYS A 79 2.92 7.03 14.37
C LYS A 79 2.35 7.71 13.12
N LYS A 80 3.12 8.53 12.40
CA LYS A 80 2.66 9.24 11.19
C LYS A 80 3.40 8.79 9.93
N PHE A 81 4.32 7.83 10.04
CA PHE A 81 5.11 7.39 8.91
C PHE A 81 4.26 6.52 7.97
N ARG A 82 4.37 6.82 6.68
CA ARG A 82 3.61 6.17 5.61
C ARG A 82 4.52 5.94 4.41
N ALA A 83 4.29 4.84 3.70
CA ALA A 83 4.94 4.58 2.41
C ALA A 83 3.93 4.02 1.42
N HIS A 84 4.15 4.34 0.14
CA HIS A 84 3.38 3.81 -0.97
C HIS A 84 4.08 2.55 -1.48
N LEU A 85 3.32 1.49 -1.70
CA LEU A 85 3.81 0.17 -2.11
C LEU A 85 2.98 -0.40 -3.26
N ARG A 86 3.54 -1.39 -3.95
CA ARG A 86 2.81 -2.28 -4.85
C ARG A 86 2.27 -3.46 -4.09
N GLU A 87 1.17 -4.01 -4.57
CA GLU A 87 0.58 -5.25 -4.04
C GLU A 87 1.55 -6.43 -4.10
N ALA A 88 2.42 -6.47 -5.14
CA ALA A 88 3.43 -7.52 -5.28
C ALA A 88 4.53 -7.44 -4.21
N GLU A 89 4.77 -6.28 -3.59
CA GLU A 89 5.83 -6.07 -2.60
C GLU A 89 5.39 -6.51 -1.19
N ILE A 90 4.11 -6.85 -0.99
CA ILE A 90 3.49 -7.11 0.31
C ILE A 90 2.65 -8.40 0.33
N GLU A 91 2.34 -8.86 1.54
CA GLU A 91 1.42 -9.97 1.81
C GLU A 91 0.49 -9.60 2.99
N ILE A 92 -0.74 -10.09 2.96
CA ILE A 92 -1.72 -9.91 4.04
C ILE A 92 -1.43 -10.94 5.14
N ILE A 93 -1.57 -10.51 6.40
CA ILE A 93 -1.38 -11.35 7.61
C ILE A 93 -2.71 -11.91 8.10
#